data_AF-A0A4V6MCZ3-F1
#
_entry.id   AF-A0A4V6MCZ3-F1
#
_cell.length_a   1.000
_cell.length_b   1.000
_cell.length_c   1.000
_cell.angle_alpha   90.00
_cell.angle_beta   90.00
_cell.angle_gamma   90.00
#
_symmetry.space_group_name_H-M   'P 1'
#
loop_
_entity.id
_entity.type
_entity.pdbx_description
1 polymer ?
#
loop_
_entity_poly.entity_id
_entity_poly.type
_entity_poly.pdbx_seq_one_letter_code
_entity_poly.pdbx_strand_id
1 'polypeptide(L)'
;MAKRTEGAPARRGARQDYPEDRFDRIPHSGRVGAHRMTARPRYTWQFLIAGLLGFAVLTGIGVLAVHAAGNAGKLPVTGQSPSSSATAATPDAKLDPDATIAILNGTTTEHLSSAVGTIITDQKWGSVLFWGSASESDVEISAVFYSDPEDAAAAAGLAKELGGLSTYTTTDYADYAADLVVLLGADYRGPGLDEAAAMTAEADAAPDASGTTESDEAVEIDPATGWEIDPVTGFPIDPATGLATDPAAPTS
;
A
#
# COMPACT_ATOMS: atom_id res chain seq x y z
N MET A 1 -7.46 50.50 -105.23
CA MET A 1 -6.38 49.77 -105.94
C MET A 1 -5.18 49.68 -105.02
N ALA A 2 -4.71 48.48 -104.75
CA ALA A 2 -3.54 48.22 -103.92
C ALA A 2 -2.24 48.74 -104.59
N LYS A 3 -1.29 49.18 -103.76
CA LYS A 3 0.12 48.75 -103.89
C LYS A 3 0.88 49.05 -102.59
N ARG A 4 1.39 47.97 -102.01
CA ARG A 4 2.42 47.91 -100.96
C ARG A 4 3.74 48.41 -101.55
N THR A 5 4.42 49.32 -100.86
CA THR A 5 5.84 49.63 -101.08
C THR A 5 6.55 49.57 -99.74
N GLU A 6 7.44 48.58 -99.61
CA GLU A 6 8.45 48.47 -98.58
C GLU A 6 9.43 49.64 -98.64
N GLY A 7 9.79 50.15 -97.47
CA GLY A 7 10.93 51.04 -97.25
C GLY A 7 11.48 50.79 -95.85
N ALA A 8 12.69 50.25 -95.80
CA ALA A 8 13.38 49.73 -94.62
C ALA A 8 13.59 50.76 -93.49
N PRO A 9 13.54 50.36 -92.20
CA PRO A 9 13.89 51.25 -91.10
C PRO A 9 15.41 51.42 -90.99
N ALA A 10 15.87 52.66 -91.12
CA ALA A 10 17.25 53.08 -90.90
C ALA A 10 17.74 52.68 -89.49
N ARG A 11 18.97 52.15 -89.44
CA ARG A 11 19.58 51.56 -88.25
C ARG A 11 19.82 52.57 -87.14
N ARG A 12 19.39 52.19 -85.94
CA ARG A 12 19.62 52.83 -84.63
C ARG A 12 21.13 52.87 -84.33
N GLY A 13 21.58 54.00 -83.78
CA GLY A 13 22.96 54.44 -83.54
C GLY A 13 24.00 53.38 -83.19
N ALA A 14 25.19 53.55 -83.79
CA ALA A 14 26.40 52.82 -83.49
C ALA A 14 26.75 52.92 -81.98
N ARG A 15 26.84 51.77 -81.32
CA ARG A 15 27.49 51.66 -80.01
C ARG A 15 28.99 51.85 -80.27
N GLN A 16 29.65 52.72 -79.53
CA GLN A 16 31.10 52.84 -79.61
C GLN A 16 31.71 51.58 -78.99
N ASP A 17 32.42 50.81 -79.81
CA ASP A 17 33.15 49.63 -79.36
C ASP A 17 34.43 50.11 -78.67
N TYR A 18 34.47 49.95 -77.35
CA TYR A 18 35.66 50.22 -76.54
C TYR A 18 36.62 49.02 -76.62
N PRO A 19 37.96 49.23 -76.60
CA PRO A 19 38.92 48.14 -76.62
C PRO A 19 38.81 47.28 -75.35
N GLU A 20 38.87 45.95 -75.50
CA GLU A 20 38.82 45.01 -74.36
C GLU A 20 39.93 45.30 -73.35
N ASP A 21 39.57 45.68 -72.12
CA ASP A 21 40.52 45.91 -71.05
C ASP A 21 40.78 44.60 -70.28
N ARG A 22 41.89 44.55 -69.57
CA ARG A 22 42.29 43.51 -68.63
C ARG A 22 41.23 43.19 -67.57
N PHE A 23 40.32 44.12 -67.29
CA PHE A 23 39.19 43.91 -66.38
C PHE A 23 38.03 43.14 -67.01
N ASP A 24 37.98 43.04 -68.33
CA ASP A 24 36.98 42.22 -69.04
C ASP A 24 37.41 40.74 -69.09
N ARG A 25 38.73 40.48 -68.98
CA ARG A 25 39.31 39.15 -68.85
C ARG A 25 39.41 38.71 -67.40
N ILE A 26 38.26 38.57 -66.73
CA ILE A 26 38.20 37.89 -65.43
C ILE A 26 38.10 36.39 -65.72
N PRO A 27 39.07 35.54 -65.30
CA PRO A 27 38.86 34.11 -65.35
C PRO A 27 37.66 33.81 -64.47
N HIS A 28 36.64 33.16 -65.02
CA HIS A 28 35.45 32.73 -64.29
C HIS A 28 35.88 31.89 -63.08
N SER A 29 36.01 32.54 -61.92
CA SER A 29 36.16 31.87 -60.65
C SER A 29 34.79 31.36 -60.29
N GLY A 30 34.68 30.04 -60.13
CA GLY A 30 33.42 29.40 -59.76
C GLY A 30 32.82 30.04 -58.51
N ARG A 31 31.50 29.92 -58.34
CA ARG A 31 30.75 30.51 -57.21
C ARG A 31 31.45 30.27 -55.88
N VAL A 32 32.20 31.26 -55.38
CA VAL A 32 32.78 31.23 -54.03
C VAL A 32 31.71 31.74 -53.08
N GLY A 33 30.71 30.91 -52.82
CA GLY A 33 29.82 31.11 -51.68
C GLY A 33 30.61 30.83 -50.41
N ALA A 34 30.52 31.73 -49.43
CA ALA A 34 31.09 31.52 -48.10
C ALA A 34 30.78 30.10 -47.63
N HIS A 35 31.82 29.28 -47.44
CA HIS A 35 31.70 27.94 -46.87
C HIS A 35 31.21 28.08 -45.44
N ARG A 36 29.89 28.21 -45.27
CA ARG A 36 29.24 27.92 -44.00
C ARG A 36 29.50 26.44 -43.77
N MET A 37 30.30 26.10 -42.76
CA MET A 37 30.23 24.75 -42.19
C MET A 37 28.78 24.57 -41.76
N THR A 38 27.99 23.92 -42.58
CA THR A 38 26.75 23.29 -42.12
C THR A 38 27.21 22.28 -41.09
N ALA A 39 27.01 22.58 -39.80
CA ALA A 39 27.20 21.58 -38.76
C ALA A 39 26.33 20.40 -39.17
N ARG A 40 26.97 19.31 -39.61
CA ARG A 40 26.26 18.07 -39.90
C ARG A 40 25.56 17.72 -38.60
N PRO A 41 24.22 17.60 -38.55
CA PRO A 41 23.55 17.17 -37.33
C PRO A 41 24.12 15.79 -37.05
N ARG A 42 24.97 15.74 -36.03
CA ARG A 42 25.65 14.51 -35.65
C ARG A 42 24.53 13.56 -35.26
N TYR A 43 24.73 12.31 -35.60
CA TYR A 43 23.84 11.19 -35.31
C TYR A 43 23.75 10.90 -33.79
N THR A 44 23.89 11.93 -32.95
CA THR A 44 23.77 11.91 -31.49
C THR A 44 22.35 11.61 -31.06
N TRP A 45 21.35 12.00 -31.86
CA TRP A 45 19.96 11.65 -31.59
C TRP A 45 19.72 10.14 -31.61
N GLN A 46 20.53 9.38 -32.33
CA GLN A 46 20.44 7.92 -32.31
C GLN A 46 20.94 7.30 -31.03
N PHE A 47 21.96 7.88 -30.40
CA PHE A 47 22.38 7.45 -29.07
C PHE A 47 21.32 7.77 -28.03
N LEU A 48 20.58 8.88 -28.18
CA LEU A 48 19.43 9.18 -27.32
C LEU A 48 18.29 8.18 -27.53
N ILE A 49 17.97 7.83 -28.78
CA ILE A 49 16.94 6.81 -29.09
C ILE A 49 17.39 5.44 -28.57
N ALA A 50 18.63 5.04 -28.82
CA ALA A 50 19.17 3.76 -28.34
C ALA A 50 19.24 3.70 -26.82
N GLY A 51 19.59 4.80 -26.16
CA GLY A 51 19.56 4.92 -24.70
C GLY A 51 18.14 4.81 -24.13
N LEU A 52 17.18 5.52 -24.74
CA LEU A 52 15.76 5.47 -24.32
C LEU A 52 15.15 4.08 -24.56
N LEU A 53 15.47 3.45 -25.70
CA LEU A 53 15.06 2.08 -26.01
C LEU A 53 15.67 1.09 -25.02
N GLY A 54 16.97 1.21 -24.74
CA GLY A 54 17.67 0.37 -23.76
C GLY A 54 17.09 0.51 -22.36
N PHE A 55 16.78 1.74 -21.92
CA PHE A 55 16.11 1.99 -20.65
C PHE A 55 14.72 1.35 -20.62
N ALA A 56 13.89 1.56 -21.64
CA ALA A 56 12.55 0.97 -21.72
C ALA A 56 12.59 -0.57 -21.70
N VAL A 57 13.56 -1.18 -22.36
CA VAL A 57 13.76 -2.64 -22.34
C VAL A 57 14.20 -3.10 -20.95
N LEU A 58 15.16 -2.41 -20.32
CA LEU A 58 15.64 -2.77 -18.98
C LEU A 58 14.53 -2.64 -17.93
N THR A 59 13.76 -1.56 -17.97
CA THR A 59 12.60 -1.35 -17.11
C THR A 59 11.52 -2.40 -17.38
N GLY A 60 11.23 -2.72 -18.64
CA GLY A 60 10.26 -3.76 -19.00
C GLY A 60 10.67 -5.14 -18.49
N ILE A 61 11.94 -5.52 -18.62
CA ILE A 61 12.47 -6.77 -18.08
C ILE A 61 12.42 -6.77 -16.54
N GLY A 62 12.78 -5.66 -15.89
CA GLY A 62 12.72 -5.53 -14.44
C GLY A 62 11.29 -5.67 -13.91
N VAL A 63 10.34 -4.99 -14.53
CA VAL A 63 8.90 -5.11 -14.20
C VAL A 63 8.44 -6.55 -14.44
N LEU A 64 8.81 -7.18 -15.57
CA LEU A 64 8.42 -8.56 -15.85
C LEU A 64 9.02 -9.55 -14.85
N ALA A 65 10.26 -9.34 -14.39
CA ALA A 65 10.90 -10.17 -13.38
C ALA A 65 10.21 -10.06 -12.02
N VAL A 66 9.86 -8.84 -11.59
CA VAL A 66 9.10 -8.61 -10.36
C VAL A 66 7.68 -9.16 -10.48
N HIS A 67 7.02 -8.97 -11.63
CA HIS A 67 5.70 -9.53 -11.87
C HIS A 67 5.73 -11.05 -11.93
N ALA A 68 6.78 -11.68 -12.48
CA ALA A 68 6.93 -13.13 -12.48
C ALA A 68 7.24 -13.68 -11.07
N ALA A 69 8.00 -12.95 -10.26
CA ALA A 69 8.23 -13.30 -8.86
C ALA A 69 6.95 -13.14 -8.02
N GLY A 70 6.13 -12.11 -8.27
CA GLY A 70 4.83 -11.90 -7.63
C GLY A 70 3.72 -12.83 -8.15
N ASN A 71 3.69 -13.13 -9.45
CA ASN A 71 2.76 -14.10 -10.06
C ASN A 71 3.21 -15.55 -9.91
N ALA A 72 4.37 -15.84 -9.30
CA ALA A 72 4.74 -17.21 -8.95
C ALA A 72 3.72 -17.86 -7.99
N GLY A 73 2.84 -17.07 -7.35
CA GLY A 73 1.68 -17.54 -6.60
C GLY A 73 0.39 -17.76 -7.42
N LYS A 74 0.29 -17.33 -8.68
CA LYS A 74 -0.94 -17.46 -9.51
C LYS A 74 -0.58 -17.73 -10.99
N LEU A 75 -0.59 -19.00 -11.40
CA LEU A 75 -0.43 -19.43 -12.79
C LEU A 75 -1.79 -19.75 -13.46
N PRO A 76 -2.00 -19.37 -14.73
CA PRO A 76 -3.15 -19.79 -15.53
C PRO A 76 -3.02 -21.27 -15.90
N VAL A 77 -4.03 -22.06 -15.52
CA VAL A 77 -4.10 -23.50 -15.78
C VAL A 77 -4.40 -23.75 -17.26
N THR A 78 -3.39 -24.20 -18.00
CA THR A 78 -3.58 -25.02 -19.20
C THR A 78 -2.63 -26.21 -19.17
N GLY A 79 -3.15 -27.34 -18.69
CA GLY A 79 -2.83 -28.67 -19.23
C GLY A 79 -1.57 -29.41 -18.76
N GLN A 80 -0.74 -28.87 -17.86
CA GLN A 80 0.35 -29.65 -17.25
C GLN A 80 -0.01 -29.90 -15.78
N SER A 81 -0.26 -31.16 -15.42
CA SER A 81 -0.41 -31.58 -14.01
C SER A 81 0.74 -30.97 -13.20
N PRO A 82 0.48 -30.30 -12.06
CA PRO A 82 1.55 -29.75 -11.24
C PRO A 82 2.38 -30.93 -10.74
N SER A 83 3.60 -31.05 -11.26
CA SER A 83 4.64 -31.71 -10.50
C SER A 83 4.85 -30.83 -9.29
N SER A 84 4.45 -31.32 -8.11
CA SER A 84 4.60 -30.66 -6.82
C SER A 84 5.94 -29.91 -6.74
N SER A 85 5.89 -28.59 -6.79
CA SER A 85 7.05 -27.77 -6.50
C SER A 85 7.43 -28.01 -5.05
N ALA A 86 8.60 -28.60 -4.87
CA ALA A 86 9.36 -28.79 -3.64
C ALA A 86 8.56 -28.64 -2.33
N THR A 87 8.23 -29.77 -1.73
CA THR A 87 8.27 -29.90 -0.27
C THR A 87 9.58 -29.25 0.20
N ALA A 88 9.53 -28.01 0.67
CA ALA A 88 10.56 -27.50 1.57
C ALA A 88 10.64 -28.57 2.65
N ALA A 89 11.81 -29.20 2.79
CA ALA A 89 12.01 -30.24 3.78
C ALA A 89 11.55 -29.67 5.11
N THR A 90 10.41 -30.12 5.62
CA THR A 90 9.90 -29.68 6.91
C THR A 90 10.98 -30.10 7.91
N PRO A 91 11.71 -29.16 8.52
CA PRO A 91 12.69 -29.51 9.53
C PRO A 91 11.95 -30.29 10.62
N ASP A 92 12.65 -31.22 11.29
CA ASP A 92 12.06 -32.03 12.36
C ASP A 92 11.36 -31.09 13.35
N ALA A 93 10.03 -31.16 13.39
CA ALA A 93 9.21 -30.23 14.15
C ALA A 93 9.45 -30.46 15.64
N LYS A 94 10.16 -29.54 16.29
CA LYS A 94 10.52 -29.63 17.69
C LYS A 94 10.20 -28.31 18.37
N LEU A 95 9.26 -28.33 19.30
CA LEU A 95 8.94 -27.13 20.07
C LEU A 95 10.11 -26.73 20.96
N ASP A 96 10.37 -25.42 20.98
CA ASP A 96 11.34 -24.79 21.88
C ASP A 96 10.59 -23.78 22.77
N PRO A 97 10.41 -24.07 24.08
CA PRO A 97 9.71 -23.18 24.99
C PRO A 97 10.49 -21.90 25.33
N ASP A 98 11.80 -21.88 25.07
CA ASP A 98 12.68 -20.74 25.36
C ASP A 98 12.75 -19.75 24.18
N ALA A 99 12.23 -20.12 23.01
CA ALA A 99 12.24 -19.28 21.80
C ALA A 99 11.36 -18.03 21.97
N THR A 100 11.88 -16.91 21.50
CA THR A 100 11.24 -15.59 21.57
C THR A 100 10.33 -15.39 20.36
N ILE A 101 9.03 -15.14 20.59
CA ILE A 101 8.02 -15.08 19.53
C ILE A 101 7.43 -13.68 19.41
N ALA A 102 7.44 -13.11 18.20
CA ALA A 102 6.66 -11.93 17.82
C ALA A 102 5.45 -12.33 16.99
N ILE A 103 4.27 -11.79 17.33
CA ILE A 103 3.00 -12.18 16.69
C ILE A 103 2.42 -10.96 15.98
N LEU A 104 2.25 -11.06 14.67
CA LEU A 104 1.80 -9.98 13.80
C LEU A 104 0.48 -10.35 13.13
N ASN A 105 -0.56 -9.58 13.43
CA ASN A 105 -1.86 -9.73 12.80
C ASN A 105 -1.90 -8.97 11.47
N GLY A 106 -1.89 -9.71 10.37
CA GLY A 106 -2.04 -9.20 9.01
C GLY A 106 -3.47 -9.22 8.48
N THR A 107 -4.47 -9.25 9.37
CA THR A 107 -5.90 -9.26 9.01
C THR A 107 -6.65 -8.09 9.63
N THR A 108 -7.90 -7.89 9.20
CA THR A 108 -8.85 -6.94 9.82
C THR A 108 -9.53 -7.50 11.07
N THR A 109 -9.25 -8.75 11.46
CA THR A 109 -9.84 -9.36 12.65
C THR A 109 -9.18 -8.77 13.89
N GLU A 110 -9.92 -8.03 14.69
CA GLU A 110 -9.39 -7.45 15.92
C GLU A 110 -9.02 -8.55 16.94
N HIS A 111 -8.07 -8.24 17.82
CA HIS A 111 -7.63 -9.11 18.92
C HIS A 111 -7.04 -10.49 18.55
N LEU A 112 -6.92 -10.84 17.26
CA LEU A 112 -6.41 -12.14 16.82
C LEU A 112 -4.99 -12.44 17.34
N SER A 113 -4.07 -11.48 17.24
CA SER A 113 -2.69 -11.65 17.74
C SER A 113 -2.63 -11.80 19.26
N SER A 114 -3.56 -11.15 19.98
CA SER A 114 -3.66 -11.29 21.44
C SER A 114 -4.18 -12.67 21.83
N ALA A 115 -5.26 -13.14 21.21
CA ALA A 115 -5.83 -14.46 21.49
C ALA A 115 -4.80 -15.57 21.23
N VAL A 116 -4.11 -15.51 20.10
CA VAL A 116 -3.04 -16.47 19.76
C VAL A 116 -1.86 -16.35 20.74
N GLY A 117 -1.49 -15.13 21.15
CA GLY A 117 -0.44 -14.94 22.15
C GLY A 117 -0.77 -15.55 23.52
N THR A 118 -2.03 -15.47 23.95
CA THR A 118 -2.51 -16.12 25.17
C THR A 118 -2.38 -17.64 25.06
N ILE A 119 -2.81 -18.23 23.94
CA ILE A 119 -2.73 -19.67 23.71
C ILE A 119 -1.28 -20.16 23.71
N ILE A 120 -0.37 -19.45 23.03
CA ILE A 120 1.06 -19.78 22.99
C ILE A 120 1.66 -19.78 24.41
N THR A 121 1.27 -18.78 25.22
CA THR A 121 1.74 -18.63 26.60
C THR A 121 1.19 -19.75 27.50
N ASP A 122 -0.10 -20.05 27.41
CA ASP A 122 -0.77 -21.08 28.21
C ASP A 122 -0.24 -22.49 27.90
N GLN A 123 -0.02 -22.77 26.62
CA GLN A 123 0.51 -24.05 26.14
C GLN A 123 2.03 -24.16 26.27
N LYS A 124 2.71 -23.06 26.64
CA LYS A 124 4.17 -22.97 26.78
C LYS A 124 4.90 -23.36 25.49
N TRP A 125 4.38 -22.92 24.35
CA TRP A 125 4.98 -23.17 23.04
C TRP A 125 6.15 -22.24 22.73
N GLY A 126 6.34 -21.19 23.53
CA GLY A 126 7.45 -20.25 23.48
C GLY A 126 7.15 -19.02 24.35
N SER A 127 8.09 -18.08 24.39
CA SER A 127 7.95 -16.82 25.13
C SER A 127 7.54 -15.69 24.19
N VAL A 128 6.30 -15.22 24.32
CA VAL A 128 5.82 -14.11 23.49
C VAL A 128 6.47 -12.80 23.93
N LEU A 129 7.27 -12.20 23.04
CA LEU A 129 7.92 -10.91 23.27
C LEU A 129 6.95 -9.75 23.07
N PHE A 130 6.18 -9.83 21.99
CA PHE A 130 5.27 -8.79 21.56
C PHE A 130 4.19 -9.36 20.63
N TRP A 131 2.98 -8.83 20.77
CA TRP A 131 1.87 -9.07 19.85
C TRP A 131 1.36 -7.73 19.34
N GLY A 132 1.05 -7.65 18.05
CA GLY A 132 0.53 -6.43 17.45
C GLY A 132 -0.05 -6.64 16.06
N SER A 133 -0.39 -5.54 15.41
CA SER A 133 -0.76 -5.52 14.00
C SER A 133 0.49 -5.56 13.14
N ALA A 134 0.42 -6.28 12.03
CA ALA A 134 1.44 -6.22 11.00
C ALA A 134 1.40 -4.86 10.28
N SER A 135 2.45 -4.57 9.51
CA SER A 135 2.53 -3.37 8.67
C SER A 135 1.42 -3.31 7.60
N GLU A 136 0.89 -4.48 7.22
CA GLU A 136 -0.19 -4.66 6.25
C GLU A 136 -1.31 -5.49 6.90
N SER A 137 -2.56 -5.16 6.61
CA SER A 137 -3.75 -5.83 7.18
C SER A 137 -4.54 -6.65 6.13
N ASP A 138 -4.00 -6.79 4.92
CA ASP A 138 -4.55 -7.53 3.79
C ASP A 138 -3.71 -8.77 3.41
N VAL A 139 -3.01 -9.35 4.38
CA VAL A 139 -2.16 -10.52 4.18
C VAL A 139 -3.05 -11.75 3.91
N GLU A 140 -2.92 -12.35 2.71
CA GLU A 140 -3.69 -13.55 2.35
C GLU A 140 -3.17 -14.83 3.03
N ILE A 141 -1.84 -14.94 3.25
CA ILE A 141 -1.16 -16.17 3.66
C ILE A 141 -0.53 -16.06 5.05
N SER A 142 -0.82 -17.03 5.91
CA SER A 142 -0.24 -17.14 7.25
C SER A 142 1.05 -17.93 7.22
N ALA A 143 2.08 -17.40 7.89
CA ALA A 143 3.39 -18.01 7.90
C ALA A 143 4.19 -17.73 9.18
N VAL A 144 5.11 -18.63 9.49
CA VAL A 144 6.11 -18.44 10.54
C VAL A 144 7.45 -18.12 9.89
N PHE A 145 7.96 -16.94 10.17
CA PHE A 145 9.27 -16.48 9.73
C PHE A 145 10.31 -16.71 10.81
N TYR A 146 11.51 -17.10 10.40
CA TYR A 146 12.68 -17.20 11.27
C TYR A 146 13.91 -16.62 10.57
N SER A 147 14.83 -16.06 11.36
CA SER A 147 16.08 -15.50 10.84
C SER A 147 17.21 -16.53 10.85
N ASP A 148 17.34 -17.26 11.97
CA ASP A 148 18.43 -18.22 12.16
C ASP A 148 18.02 -19.65 11.80
N PRO A 149 18.88 -20.41 11.11
CA PRO A 149 18.55 -21.77 10.71
C PRO A 149 18.43 -22.75 11.89
N GLU A 150 18.94 -22.40 13.07
CA GLU A 150 18.79 -23.20 14.29
C GLU A 150 17.33 -23.20 14.79
N ASP A 151 16.60 -22.11 14.53
CA ASP A 151 15.19 -21.95 14.92
C ASP A 151 14.22 -22.63 13.94
N ALA A 152 14.72 -23.19 12.84
CA ALA A 152 13.88 -23.83 11.82
C ALA A 152 13.04 -24.97 12.42
N ALA A 153 13.60 -25.74 13.36
CA ALA A 153 12.91 -26.82 14.06
C ALA A 153 11.82 -26.29 15.00
N ALA A 154 12.11 -25.21 15.72
CA ALA A 154 11.17 -24.50 16.61
C ALA A 154 10.02 -23.89 15.81
N ALA A 155 10.33 -23.21 14.70
CA ALA A 155 9.38 -22.65 13.77
C ALA A 155 8.43 -23.72 13.22
N ALA A 156 8.94 -24.88 12.81
CA ALA A 156 8.12 -25.98 12.31
C ALA A 156 7.26 -26.63 13.41
N GLY A 157 7.77 -26.70 14.65
CA GLY A 157 6.99 -27.12 15.82
C GLY A 157 5.79 -26.19 16.06
N LEU A 158 6.05 -24.89 16.16
CA LEU A 158 5.03 -23.87 16.39
C LEU A 158 4.02 -23.82 15.23
N ALA A 159 4.50 -23.84 13.99
CA ALA A 159 3.67 -23.82 12.79
C ALA A 159 2.68 -25.00 12.76
N LYS A 160 3.10 -26.19 13.21
CA LYS A 160 2.25 -27.38 13.28
C LYS A 160 1.11 -27.20 14.29
N GLU A 161 1.40 -26.66 15.46
CA GLU A 161 0.38 -26.41 16.50
C GLU A 161 -0.59 -25.29 16.10
N LEU A 162 -0.11 -24.28 15.35
CA LEU A 162 -0.92 -23.17 14.84
C LEU A 162 -1.76 -23.52 13.59
N GLY A 163 -1.98 -24.80 13.30
CA GLY A 163 -2.81 -25.26 12.19
C GLY A 163 -2.04 -25.64 10.92
N GLY A 164 -0.72 -25.85 11.01
CA GLY A 164 0.11 -26.25 9.89
C GLY A 164 0.54 -25.10 8.98
N LEU A 165 0.97 -23.99 9.59
CA LEU A 165 1.43 -22.81 8.85
C LEU A 165 2.67 -23.12 7.99
N SER A 166 2.86 -22.33 6.94
CA SER A 166 4.08 -22.42 6.13
C SER A 166 5.23 -21.72 6.85
N THR A 167 6.42 -22.33 6.83
CA THR A 167 7.63 -21.71 7.40
C THR A 167 8.49 -21.11 6.30
N TYR A 168 9.00 -19.90 6.53
CA TYR A 168 9.91 -19.22 5.61
C TYR A 168 11.08 -18.62 6.37
N THR A 169 12.25 -18.59 5.74
CA THR A 169 13.40 -17.86 6.27
C THR A 169 13.38 -16.45 5.71
N THR A 170 13.29 -15.43 6.55
CA THR A 170 13.52 -14.05 6.14
C THR A 170 14.19 -13.24 7.24
N THR A 171 15.02 -12.27 6.83
CA THR A 171 15.71 -11.36 7.74
C THR A 171 15.00 -10.02 7.89
N ASP A 172 13.91 -9.80 7.15
CA ASP A 172 13.16 -8.53 7.13
C ASP A 172 12.56 -8.16 8.50
N TYR A 173 12.41 -9.16 9.37
CA TYR A 173 11.85 -9.00 10.71
C TYR A 173 12.90 -9.07 11.83
N ALA A 174 14.20 -9.02 11.51
CA ALA A 174 15.27 -9.04 12.50
C ALA A 174 15.22 -7.86 13.49
N ASP A 175 14.58 -6.76 13.11
CA ASP A 175 14.40 -5.56 13.96
C ASP A 175 13.50 -5.83 15.18
N TYR A 176 12.64 -6.85 15.13
CA TYR A 176 11.75 -7.20 16.22
C TYR A 176 12.46 -7.93 17.37
N ALA A 177 13.74 -8.26 17.22
CA ALA A 177 14.56 -8.99 18.21
C ALA A 177 13.89 -10.28 18.73
N ALA A 178 13.07 -10.91 17.89
CA ALA A 178 12.41 -12.18 18.16
C ALA A 178 13.02 -13.25 17.25
N ASP A 179 13.21 -14.45 17.81
CA ASP A 179 13.75 -15.61 17.11
C ASP A 179 12.74 -16.11 16.04
N LEU A 180 11.46 -16.01 16.37
CA LEU A 180 10.33 -16.44 15.55
C LEU A 180 9.32 -15.31 15.36
N VAL A 181 8.86 -15.09 14.13
CA VAL A 181 7.85 -14.08 13.79
C VAL A 181 6.67 -14.76 13.12
N VAL A 182 5.52 -14.78 13.78
CA VAL A 182 4.28 -15.38 13.27
C VAL A 182 3.45 -14.29 12.60
N LEU A 183 3.27 -14.39 11.29
CA LEU A 183 2.36 -13.54 10.53
C LEU A 183 1.03 -14.27 10.31
N LEU A 184 -0.06 -13.70 10.82
CA LEU A 184 -1.40 -14.25 10.63
C LEU A 184 -2.09 -13.55 9.47
N GLY A 185 -2.45 -14.34 8.45
CA GLY A 185 -3.20 -13.90 7.27
C GLY A 185 -4.65 -14.37 7.31
N ALA A 186 -5.41 -14.01 6.27
CA ALA A 186 -6.84 -14.36 6.14
C ALA A 186 -7.10 -15.88 6.01
N ASP A 187 -6.09 -16.64 5.59
CA ASP A 187 -6.12 -18.10 5.54
C ASP A 187 -5.91 -18.79 6.90
N TYR A 188 -5.65 -18.04 7.98
CA TYR A 188 -5.41 -18.62 9.30
C TYR A 188 -6.61 -19.45 9.75
N ARG A 189 -6.39 -20.73 10.05
CA ARG A 189 -7.40 -21.67 10.58
C ARG A 189 -6.90 -22.37 11.84
N GLY A 190 -5.97 -21.74 12.55
CA GLY A 190 -5.44 -22.23 13.82
C GLY A 190 -6.30 -21.83 15.02
N PRO A 191 -5.88 -22.25 16.23
CA PRO A 191 -6.56 -21.92 17.46
C PRO A 191 -6.51 -20.41 17.76
N GLY A 192 -7.52 -19.85 18.44
CA GLY A 192 -7.61 -18.42 18.81
C GLY A 192 -8.44 -17.55 17.89
N LEU A 193 -8.88 -18.06 16.73
CA LEU A 193 -9.75 -17.32 15.81
C LEU A 193 -11.15 -17.10 16.39
N ASP A 194 -11.74 -18.14 17.01
CA ASP A 194 -13.06 -18.05 17.63
C ASP A 194 -13.07 -17.16 18.87
N GLU A 195 -11.99 -17.19 19.66
CA GLU A 195 -11.81 -16.33 20.85
C GLU A 195 -11.66 -14.86 20.45
N ALA A 196 -10.89 -14.58 19.41
CA ALA A 196 -10.76 -13.22 18.86
C ALA A 196 -12.09 -12.69 18.30
N ALA A 197 -12.83 -13.53 17.59
CA ALA A 197 -14.17 -13.19 17.10
C ALA A 197 -15.15 -12.93 18.24
N ALA A 198 -15.11 -13.72 19.32
CA ALA A 198 -15.92 -13.51 20.51
C ALA A 198 -15.58 -12.19 21.21
N MET A 199 -14.30 -11.87 21.38
CA MET A 199 -13.86 -10.59 21.95
C MET A 199 -14.31 -9.38 21.13
N THR A 200 -14.25 -9.49 19.80
CA THR A 200 -14.71 -8.44 18.89
C THR A 200 -16.23 -8.28 18.95
N ALA A 201 -16.97 -9.40 18.96
CA ALA A 201 -18.43 -9.38 19.08
C ALA A 201 -18.91 -8.82 20.43
N GLU A 202 -18.17 -9.07 21.52
CA GLU A 202 -18.49 -8.54 22.84
C GLU A 202 -18.15 -7.05 22.96
N ALA A 203 -17.10 -6.58 22.26
CA ALA A 203 -16.81 -5.15 22.12
C ALA A 203 -17.89 -4.42 21.31
N ASP A 204 -18.39 -5.01 20.22
CA ASP A 204 -19.50 -4.45 19.43
C ASP A 204 -20.88 -4.57 20.13
N ALA A 205 -21.03 -5.54 21.04
CA ALA A 205 -22.24 -5.70 21.86
C ALA A 205 -22.26 -4.75 23.08
N ALA A 206 -21.17 -4.04 23.36
CA ALA A 206 -21.21 -2.93 24.31
C ALA A 206 -22.00 -1.76 23.66
N PRO A 207 -23.17 -1.37 24.21
CA PRO A 207 -23.94 -0.30 23.63
C PRO A 207 -23.16 1.01 23.80
N ASP A 208 -22.78 1.59 22.68
CA ASP A 208 -22.67 3.02 22.43
C ASP A 208 -22.28 3.90 23.64
N ALA A 209 -21.01 3.87 24.03
CA ALA A 209 -20.41 4.93 24.85
C ALA A 209 -20.08 6.20 24.02
N SER A 210 -20.79 6.42 22.90
CA SER A 210 -20.98 7.72 22.26
C SER A 210 -22.41 8.24 22.46
N GLY A 211 -23.09 7.83 23.54
CA GLY A 211 -24.24 8.54 24.07
C GLY A 211 -23.78 9.84 24.73
N THR A 212 -24.22 10.96 24.18
CA THR A 212 -24.10 12.28 24.80
C THR A 212 -24.62 12.20 26.23
N THR A 213 -23.90 12.79 27.18
CA THR A 213 -24.37 13.02 28.55
C THR A 213 -25.67 13.82 28.51
N GLU A 214 -26.81 13.16 28.48
CA GLU A 214 -28.02 13.67 29.10
C GLU A 214 -28.24 12.82 30.34
N SER A 215 -27.93 13.47 31.45
CA SER A 215 -28.35 13.13 32.80
C SER A 215 -29.80 12.65 32.78
N ASP A 216 -29.99 11.34 32.91
CA ASP A 216 -31.11 10.83 33.69
C ASP A 216 -30.86 11.32 35.11
N GLU A 217 -31.42 12.49 35.44
CA GLU A 217 -31.64 12.87 36.83
C GLU A 217 -32.43 11.70 37.44
N ALA A 218 -31.75 10.91 38.25
CA ALA A 218 -32.39 9.92 39.10
C ALA A 218 -33.37 10.70 39.97
N VAL A 219 -34.63 10.66 39.59
CA VAL A 219 -35.73 11.23 40.34
C VAL A 219 -35.75 10.55 41.70
N GLU A 220 -35.23 11.23 42.72
CA GLU A 220 -35.14 10.68 44.07
C GLU A 220 -36.53 10.77 44.71
N ILE A 221 -37.09 9.61 45.06
CA ILE A 221 -38.46 9.48 45.59
C ILE A 221 -38.38 9.35 47.10
N ASP A 222 -39.15 10.15 47.83
CA ASP A 222 -39.22 10.07 49.30
C ASP A 222 -39.82 8.72 49.73
N PRO A 223 -39.09 7.89 50.51
CA PRO A 223 -39.60 6.58 50.96
C PRO A 223 -40.80 6.67 51.92
N ALA A 224 -41.09 7.83 52.52
CA ALA A 224 -42.21 8.00 53.44
C ALA A 224 -43.53 8.33 52.73
N THR A 225 -43.48 9.10 51.64
CA THR A 225 -44.66 9.60 50.92
C THR A 225 -44.82 8.99 49.54
N GLY A 226 -43.75 8.45 48.95
CA GLY A 226 -43.72 7.97 47.57
C GLY A 226 -43.77 9.12 46.54
N TRP A 227 -43.47 10.34 46.97
CA TRP A 227 -43.53 11.53 46.12
C TRP A 227 -42.15 11.94 45.61
N GLU A 228 -42.16 12.64 44.49
CA GLU A 228 -40.97 13.13 43.81
C GLU A 228 -40.29 14.23 44.64
N ILE A 229 -38.98 14.15 44.88
CA ILE A 229 -38.25 15.18 45.61
C ILE A 229 -37.65 16.17 44.61
N ASP A 230 -37.91 17.46 44.81
CA ASP A 230 -37.28 18.52 44.01
C ASP A 230 -35.76 18.57 44.32
N PRO A 231 -34.87 18.41 43.33
CA PRO A 231 -33.42 18.40 43.56
C PRO A 231 -32.86 19.74 44.03
N VAL A 232 -33.58 20.85 43.83
CA VAL A 232 -33.14 22.20 44.22
C VAL A 232 -33.50 22.51 45.67
N THR A 233 -34.64 22.00 46.15
CA THR A 233 -35.17 22.33 47.48
C THR A 233 -35.09 21.18 48.49
N GLY A 234 -34.95 19.93 48.02
CA GLY A 234 -34.89 18.73 48.85
C GLY A 234 -36.23 18.37 49.51
N PHE A 235 -37.33 18.96 49.05
CA PHE A 235 -38.68 18.75 49.58
C PHE A 235 -39.54 17.92 48.62
N PRO A 236 -40.50 17.13 49.15
CA PRO A 236 -41.42 16.37 48.33
C PRO A 236 -42.39 17.29 47.58
N ILE A 237 -42.57 17.04 46.29
CA ILE A 237 -43.48 17.72 45.37
C ILE A 237 -44.84 17.03 45.45
N ASP A 238 -45.89 17.78 45.79
CA ASP A 238 -47.25 17.25 45.76
C ASP A 238 -47.72 17.06 44.30
N PRO A 239 -48.07 15.84 43.86
CA PRO A 239 -48.47 15.57 42.49
C PRO A 239 -49.78 16.26 42.06
N ALA A 240 -50.60 16.73 43.01
CA ALA A 240 -51.83 17.45 42.69
C ALA A 240 -51.59 18.94 42.37
N THR A 241 -50.51 19.52 42.90
CA THR A 241 -50.25 20.96 42.83
C THR A 241 -48.95 21.31 42.11
N GLY A 242 -48.02 20.37 41.97
CA GLY A 242 -46.72 20.56 41.32
C GLY A 242 -45.77 21.48 42.07
N LEU A 243 -46.03 21.74 43.36
CA LEU A 243 -45.21 22.62 44.21
C LEU A 243 -44.54 21.80 45.33
N ALA A 244 -43.33 22.21 45.69
CA ALA A 244 -42.58 21.65 46.82
C ALA A 244 -43.29 21.95 48.15
N THR A 245 -43.50 20.93 48.98
CA THR A 245 -44.18 21.06 50.27
C THR A 245 -43.17 21.17 51.42
N ASP A 246 -43.21 22.29 52.16
CA ASP A 246 -42.39 22.50 53.36
C ASP A 246 -43.01 21.76 54.56
N PRO A 247 -42.32 20.78 55.16
CA PRO A 247 -42.81 20.05 56.33
C PRO A 247 -42.94 20.92 57.60
N ALA A 248 -42.42 22.15 57.61
CA ALA A 248 -42.49 23.08 58.74
C ALA A 248 -43.61 24.13 58.64
N ALA A 249 -44.38 24.18 57.55
CA ALA A 249 -45.50 25.11 57.44
C ALA A 249 -46.71 24.60 58.24
N PRO A 250 -47.28 25.38 59.18
CA PRO A 250 -48.50 24.98 59.88
C PRO A 250 -49.67 24.99 58.88
N THR A 251 -50.36 23.85 58.82
CA THR A 251 -51.61 23.69 58.08
C THR A 251 -52.64 24.75 58.50
N SER A 252 -53.25 25.45 57.54
CA SER A 252 -54.49 26.22 57.73
C SER A 252 -55.63 25.54 56.99
#